data_AF-A0A7W4FBF0-F1
#
_entry.id   AF-A0A7W4FBF0-F1
#
_cell.length_a   1.000
_cell.length_b   1.000
_cell.length_c   1.000
_cell.angle_alpha   90.00
_cell.angle_beta   90.00
_cell.angle_gamma   90.00
#
_symmetry.space_group_name_H-M   'P 1'
#
loop_
_entity.id
_entity.type
_entity.pdbx_description
1 polymer ?
#
loop_
_entity_poly.entity_id
_entity_poly.type
_entity_poly.pdbx_seq_one_letter_code
_entity_poly.pdbx_strand_id
1 'polypeptide(L)'
;MWHALLAGDEAALPQHLDEWMPHPGYAPQAHPAFQLLADEAGRHTFALLNEGIQIALLANFLVDACYRLTECSALYQYACTFSDAGSTTPPALREPLALQVLWRGDHNRLDQIRGEGELPPTVTGWIALSRGQKDAALDAYRLLVSQYRKATRKRKLHLPPLPSMMAALTLLANHEPAYTATLRELAHHAIEEG
;
A
#
# COMPACT_ATOMS: atom_id res chain seq x y z
N MET A 1 -9.46 -0.27 -18.26
CA MET A 1 -8.43 0.61 -17.63
C MET A 1 -8.29 1.97 -18.31
N TRP A 2 -7.64 2.13 -19.47
CA TRP A 2 -7.42 3.45 -20.09
C TRP A 2 -8.70 4.24 -20.38
N HIS A 3 -9.78 3.58 -20.81
CA HIS A 3 -11.09 4.24 -20.97
C HIS A 3 -11.61 4.82 -19.64
N ALA A 4 -11.58 4.06 -18.55
CA ALA A 4 -12.00 4.53 -17.23
C ALA A 4 -11.14 5.71 -16.74
N LEU A 5 -9.82 5.63 -16.96
CA LEU A 5 -8.90 6.72 -16.66
C LEU A 5 -9.24 8.00 -17.43
N LEU A 6 -9.39 7.91 -18.75
CA LEU A 6 -9.69 9.07 -19.60
C LEU A 6 -11.10 9.62 -19.40
N ALA A 7 -12.06 8.76 -19.01
CA ALA A 7 -13.40 9.16 -18.64
C ALA A 7 -13.50 9.76 -17.22
N GLY A 8 -12.43 9.69 -16.42
CA GLY A 8 -12.43 10.13 -15.03
C GLY A 8 -13.31 9.26 -14.11
N ASP A 9 -13.50 7.98 -14.45
CA ASP A 9 -14.35 7.06 -13.70
C ASP A 9 -13.63 6.54 -12.44
N GLU A 10 -13.78 7.29 -11.35
CA GLU A 10 -13.19 7.00 -10.04
C GLU A 10 -13.71 5.71 -9.40
N ALA A 11 -14.87 5.20 -9.82
CA ALA A 11 -15.46 3.98 -9.29
C ALA A 11 -14.93 2.73 -10.01
N ALA A 12 -14.82 2.79 -11.34
CA ALA A 12 -14.38 1.64 -12.14
C ALA A 12 -12.85 1.49 -12.18
N LEU A 13 -12.08 2.59 -12.10
CA LEU A 13 -10.63 2.51 -12.22
C LEU A 13 -9.99 1.58 -11.17
N PRO A 14 -10.28 1.70 -9.86
CA PRO A 14 -9.67 0.81 -8.86
C PRO A 14 -9.95 -0.66 -9.13
N GLN A 15 -11.19 -0.99 -9.52
CA GLN A 15 -11.57 -2.37 -9.85
C GLN A 15 -10.76 -2.91 -11.03
N HIS A 16 -10.60 -2.11 -12.08
CA HIS A 16 -9.79 -2.51 -13.22
C HIS A 16 -8.30 -2.67 -12.89
N LEU A 17 -7.76 -1.90 -11.95
CA LEU A 17 -6.38 -2.06 -11.49
C LEU A 17 -6.23 -3.35 -10.69
N ASP A 18 -7.14 -3.60 -9.76
CA ASP A 18 -7.16 -4.80 -8.91
C ASP A 18 -7.33 -6.09 -9.72
N GLU A 19 -8.09 -6.06 -10.81
CA GLU A 19 -8.21 -7.19 -11.75
C GLU A 19 -6.96 -7.37 -12.61
N TRP A 20 -6.33 -6.27 -13.04
CA TRP A 20 -5.26 -6.31 -14.02
C TRP A 20 -3.89 -6.67 -13.43
N MET A 21 -3.56 -6.13 -12.26
CA MET A 21 -2.21 -6.27 -11.67
C MET A 21 -1.82 -7.68 -11.21
N PRO A 22 -2.75 -8.55 -10.77
CA PRO A 22 -2.42 -9.95 -10.46
C PRO A 22 -2.12 -10.79 -11.70
N HIS A 23 -2.40 -10.31 -12.92
CA HIS A 23 -2.15 -11.10 -14.12
C HIS A 23 -0.65 -11.36 -14.33
N PRO A 24 -0.25 -12.57 -14.76
CA PRO A 24 1.16 -12.92 -14.99
C PRO A 24 1.92 -12.04 -15.99
N GLY A 25 1.20 -11.31 -16.85
CA GLY A 25 1.77 -10.36 -17.81
C GLY A 25 1.92 -8.93 -17.28
N TYR A 26 1.53 -8.66 -16.03
CA TYR A 26 1.70 -7.35 -15.44
C TYR A 26 3.18 -7.05 -15.19
N ALA A 27 3.59 -5.85 -15.58
CA ALA A 27 4.88 -5.28 -15.26
C ALA A 27 4.69 -3.85 -14.74
N PRO A 28 5.41 -3.41 -13.69
CA PRO A 28 5.27 -2.05 -13.16
C PRO A 28 5.41 -0.94 -14.21
N GLN A 29 6.25 -1.14 -15.23
CA GLN A 29 6.45 -0.17 -16.32
C GLN A 29 5.22 0.01 -17.21
N ALA A 30 4.29 -0.96 -17.21
CA ALA A 30 3.02 -0.87 -17.92
C ALA A 30 1.96 -0.07 -17.14
N HIS A 31 2.21 0.25 -15.87
CA HIS A 31 1.24 0.93 -15.02
C HIS A 31 0.99 2.37 -15.51
N PRO A 32 -0.27 2.85 -15.60
CA PRO A 32 -0.56 4.18 -16.13
C PRO A 32 0.16 5.32 -15.40
N ALA A 33 0.28 5.24 -14.07
CA ALA A 33 1.02 6.23 -13.30
C ALA A 33 2.52 6.27 -13.69
N PHE A 34 3.12 5.11 -13.95
CA PHE A 34 4.53 5.03 -14.35
C PHE A 34 4.74 5.66 -15.72
N GLN A 35 3.86 5.32 -16.67
CA GLN A 35 3.93 5.84 -18.03
C GLN A 35 3.68 7.34 -18.09
N LEU A 36 2.66 7.83 -17.38
CA LEU A 36 2.33 9.26 -17.35
C LEU A 36 3.41 10.06 -16.64
N LEU A 37 4.06 9.56 -15.59
CA LEU A 37 5.08 10.35 -14.87
C LEU A 37 6.49 10.26 -15.48
N ALA A 38 6.66 9.49 -16.57
CA ALA A 38 7.95 9.25 -17.22
C ALA A 38 8.58 10.51 -17.85
N ASP A 39 7.76 11.41 -18.40
CA ASP A 39 8.22 12.63 -19.06
C ASP A 39 7.41 13.86 -18.66
N GLU A 40 7.82 15.03 -19.15
CA GLU A 40 7.18 16.30 -18.79
C GLU A 40 5.74 16.42 -19.31
N ALA A 41 5.48 15.94 -20.53
CA ALA A 41 4.15 16.03 -21.14
C ALA A 41 3.16 15.11 -20.42
N GLY A 42 3.60 13.90 -20.06
CA GLY A 42 2.84 12.97 -19.25
C GLY A 42 2.60 13.51 -17.85
N ARG A 43 3.59 14.16 -17.20
CA ARG A 43 3.40 14.80 -15.88
C ARG A 43 2.34 15.90 -15.92
N HIS A 44 2.36 16.74 -16.95
CA HIS A 44 1.30 17.73 -17.17
C HIS A 44 -0.05 17.04 -17.38
N THR A 45 -0.10 15.98 -18.18
CA THR A 45 -1.33 15.21 -18.41
C THR A 45 -1.86 14.61 -17.10
N PHE A 46 -0.99 14.04 -16.27
CA PHE A 46 -1.35 13.45 -14.98
C PHE A 46 -1.94 14.49 -14.04
N ALA A 47 -1.35 15.69 -13.98
CA ALA A 47 -1.84 16.80 -13.16
C ALA A 47 -3.22 17.32 -13.59
N LEU A 48 -3.64 17.08 -14.84
CA LEU A 48 -4.97 17.43 -15.35
C LEU A 48 -6.04 16.37 -15.05
N LEU A 49 -5.65 15.17 -14.59
CA LEU A 49 -6.62 14.17 -14.15
C LEU A 49 -7.35 14.66 -12.90
N ASN A 50 -8.58 14.18 -12.70
CA ASN A 50 -9.28 14.46 -11.45
C ASN A 50 -8.48 13.93 -10.24
N GLU A 51 -8.69 14.55 -9.08
CA GLU A 51 -7.91 14.25 -7.88
C GLU A 51 -8.07 12.79 -7.44
N GLY A 52 -9.28 12.23 -7.55
CA GLY A 52 -9.55 10.85 -7.19
C GLY A 52 -8.80 9.83 -8.04
N ILE A 53 -8.70 10.05 -9.36
CA ILE A 53 -7.90 9.18 -10.25
C ILE A 53 -6.42 9.33 -9.96
N GLN A 54 -5.92 10.55 -9.71
CA GLN A 54 -4.52 10.74 -9.32
C GLN A 54 -4.19 9.96 -8.04
N ILE A 55 -5.03 10.09 -7.00
CA ILE A 55 -4.87 9.37 -5.74
C ILE A 55 -4.93 7.86 -5.95
N ALA A 56 -5.91 7.36 -6.72
CA ALA A 56 -6.06 5.93 -6.98
C ALA A 56 -4.83 5.35 -7.68
N LEU A 57 -4.32 6.03 -8.72
CA LEU A 57 -3.14 5.63 -9.47
C LEU A 57 -1.87 5.66 -8.62
N LEU A 58 -1.68 6.70 -7.81
CA LEU A 58 -0.52 6.81 -6.91
C LEU A 58 -0.58 5.76 -5.81
N ALA A 59 -1.70 5.64 -5.11
CA ALA A 59 -1.86 4.71 -4.00
C ALA A 59 -1.62 3.26 -4.45
N ASN A 60 -2.25 2.87 -5.56
CA ASN A 60 -2.12 1.53 -6.11
C ASN A 60 -0.67 1.22 -6.54
N PHE A 61 -0.01 2.12 -7.29
CA PHE A 61 1.37 1.89 -7.71
C PHE A 61 2.36 1.88 -6.55
N LEU A 62 2.24 2.78 -5.56
CA LEU A 62 3.18 2.85 -4.44
C LEU A 62 3.11 1.60 -3.56
N VAL A 63 1.94 0.98 -3.42
CA VAL A 63 1.79 -0.33 -2.75
C VAL A 63 2.50 -1.42 -3.54
N ASP A 64 2.29 -1.50 -4.85
CA ASP A 64 2.97 -2.49 -5.70
C ASP A 64 4.48 -2.31 -5.68
N ALA A 65 4.96 -1.06 -5.76
CA ALA A 65 6.37 -0.74 -5.67
C ALA A 65 6.97 -1.11 -4.30
N CYS A 66 6.23 -0.93 -3.20
CA CYS A 66 6.65 -1.43 -1.88
C CYS A 66 6.75 -2.96 -1.86
N TYR A 67 5.80 -3.66 -2.47
CA TYR A 67 5.75 -5.12 -2.47
C TYR A 67 6.87 -5.73 -3.33
N ARG A 68 7.05 -5.19 -4.53
CA ARG A 68 8.02 -5.68 -5.53
C ARG A 68 9.42 -5.09 -5.36
N LEU A 69 9.58 -4.13 -4.44
CA LEU A 69 10.81 -3.34 -4.27
C LEU A 69 11.25 -2.65 -5.56
N THR A 70 10.29 -2.14 -6.33
CA THR A 70 10.52 -1.50 -7.63
C THR A 70 10.96 -0.04 -7.44
N GLU A 71 11.86 0.42 -8.32
CA GLU A 71 12.21 1.85 -8.43
C GLU A 71 10.96 2.69 -8.75
N CYS A 72 10.74 3.74 -7.96
CA CYS A 72 9.54 4.58 -8.07
C CYS A 72 9.80 6.04 -7.64
N SER A 73 11.04 6.54 -7.70
CA SER A 73 11.41 7.82 -7.09
C SER A 73 10.65 9.01 -7.69
N ALA A 74 10.39 9.01 -9.00
CA ALA A 74 9.59 10.05 -9.64
C ALA A 74 8.13 10.06 -9.13
N LEU A 75 7.52 8.88 -8.99
CA LEU A 75 6.15 8.75 -8.48
C LEU A 75 6.05 9.08 -6.99
N TYR A 76 7.05 8.67 -6.22
CA TYR A 76 7.17 9.03 -4.81
C TYR A 76 7.30 10.55 -4.62
N GLN A 77 8.18 11.21 -5.37
CA GLN A 77 8.35 12.68 -5.31
C GLN A 77 7.07 13.41 -5.73
N TYR A 78 6.38 12.91 -6.77
CA TYR A 78 5.09 13.44 -7.16
C TYR A 78 4.07 13.31 -6.03
N ALA A 79 3.95 12.12 -5.41
CA ALA A 79 3.02 11.88 -4.31
C ALA A 79 3.30 12.74 -3.07
N CYS A 80 4.58 12.98 -2.73
CA CYS A 80 4.96 13.91 -1.68
C CYS A 80 4.49 15.34 -2.00
N THR A 81 4.80 15.83 -3.20
CA THR A 81 4.43 17.19 -3.64
C THR A 81 2.91 17.36 -3.66
N PHE A 82 2.21 16.36 -4.18
CA PHE A 82 0.75 16.31 -4.23
C PHE A 82 0.14 16.38 -2.81
N SER A 83 0.68 15.59 -1.87
CA SER A 83 0.26 15.61 -0.47
C SER A 83 0.57 16.93 0.24
N ASP A 84 1.71 17.56 -0.06
CA ASP A 84 2.09 18.85 0.54
C ASP A 84 1.19 20.00 0.06
N ALA A 85 0.80 19.98 -1.21
CA ALA A 85 -0.15 20.95 -1.76
C ALA A 85 -1.54 20.86 -1.07
N GLY A 86 -1.96 19.66 -0.66
CA GLY A 86 -3.23 19.39 0.01
C GLY A 86 -3.25 19.65 1.52
N SER A 87 -2.15 20.12 2.12
CA SER A 87 -1.94 20.30 3.58
C SER A 87 -2.01 19.04 4.46
N THR A 88 -2.67 17.97 4.00
CA THR A 88 -2.71 16.66 4.66
C THR A 88 -2.63 15.56 3.63
N THR A 89 -2.10 14.39 4.00
CA THR A 89 -2.03 13.24 3.11
C THR A 89 -3.44 12.65 2.92
N PRO A 90 -3.94 12.52 1.67
CA PRO A 90 -5.24 11.93 1.41
C PRO A 90 -5.38 10.52 2.02
N PRO A 91 -6.54 10.15 2.58
CA PRO A 91 -6.69 8.88 3.32
C PRO A 91 -6.25 7.64 2.53
N ALA A 92 -6.59 7.54 1.24
CA ALA A 92 -6.21 6.41 0.39
C ALA A 92 -4.71 6.38 0.05
N LEU A 93 -4.03 7.53 0.10
CA LEU A 93 -2.59 7.65 -0.16
C LEU A 93 -1.74 7.50 1.12
N ARG A 94 -2.37 7.64 2.30
CA ARG A 94 -1.70 7.66 3.60
C ARG A 94 -0.86 6.41 3.88
N GLU A 95 -1.44 5.22 3.74
CA GLU A 95 -0.71 3.96 3.94
C GLU A 95 0.39 3.73 2.88
N PRO A 96 0.10 3.80 1.56
CA PRO A 96 1.11 3.64 0.52
C PRO A 96 2.31 4.60 0.68
N LEU A 97 2.04 5.88 0.95
CA LEU A 97 3.08 6.89 1.08
C LEU A 97 3.89 6.67 2.35
N ALA A 98 3.25 6.38 3.49
CA ALA A 98 3.96 6.11 4.73
C ALA A 98 4.85 4.86 4.65
N LEU A 99 4.44 3.82 3.92
CA LEU A 99 5.29 2.64 3.66
C LEU A 99 6.51 3.01 2.79
N GLN A 100 6.32 3.78 1.73
CA GLN A 100 7.44 4.24 0.89
C GLN A 100 8.44 5.10 1.68
N VAL A 101 7.92 6.03 2.48
CA VAL A 101 8.70 6.85 3.40
C VAL A 101 9.51 5.97 4.37
N LEU A 102 8.87 4.95 4.95
CA LEU A 102 9.53 3.99 5.85
C LEU A 102 10.67 3.24 5.15
N TRP A 103 10.42 2.69 3.94
CA TRP A 103 11.43 1.95 3.18
C TRP A 103 12.60 2.81 2.71
N ARG A 104 12.36 4.09 2.47
CA ARG A 104 13.38 5.07 2.09
C ARG A 104 14.12 5.66 3.30
N GLY A 105 13.66 5.42 4.52
CA GLY A 105 14.24 5.98 5.74
C GLY A 105 14.02 7.48 5.90
N ASP A 106 12.99 8.06 5.25
CA ASP A 106 12.67 9.48 5.39
C ASP A 106 11.89 9.73 6.69
N HIS A 107 12.62 9.83 7.79
CA HIS A 107 12.05 10.01 9.12
C HIS A 107 11.25 11.31 9.26
N ASN A 108 11.70 12.39 8.61
CA ASN A 108 11.02 13.70 8.68
C ASN A 108 9.62 13.61 8.08
N ARG A 109 9.49 13.00 6.90
CA ARG A 109 8.18 12.82 6.28
C ARG A 109 7.31 11.84 7.05
N LEU A 110 7.89 10.82 7.66
CA LEU A 110 7.13 9.87 8.49
C LEU A 110 6.51 10.56 9.70
N ASP A 111 7.26 11.46 10.33
CA ASP A 111 6.78 12.25 11.46
C ASP A 111 5.74 13.29 11.03
N GLN A 112 5.88 13.90 9.85
CA GLN A 112 4.84 14.77 9.27
C GLN A 112 3.53 13.99 9.08
N ILE A 113 3.58 12.82 8.43
CA ILE A 113 2.38 12.00 8.21
C ILE A 113 1.78 11.59 9.56
N ARG A 114 2.60 11.18 10.54
CA ARG A 114 2.15 10.87 11.91
C ARG A 114 1.49 12.07 12.60
N GLY A 115 1.95 13.29 12.34
CA GLY A 115 1.36 14.53 12.88
C GLY A 115 -0.07 14.79 12.38
N GLU A 116 -0.43 14.26 11.21
CA GLU A 116 -1.78 14.40 10.63
C GLU A 116 -2.80 13.43 11.24
N GLY A 117 -2.37 12.46 12.07
CA GLY A 117 -3.25 11.48 12.71
C GLY A 117 -2.60 10.11 12.91
N GLU A 118 -3.38 9.14 13.39
CA GLU A 118 -2.87 7.78 13.60
C GLU A 118 -2.34 7.17 12.28
N LEU A 119 -1.24 6.43 12.41
CA LEU A 119 -0.67 5.68 11.29
C LEU A 119 -1.46 4.39 11.07
N PRO A 120 -1.64 3.96 9.82
CA PRO A 120 -2.28 2.67 9.51
C PRO A 120 -1.59 1.49 10.21
N PRO A 121 -2.33 0.45 10.65
CA PRO A 121 -1.76 -0.66 11.41
C PRO A 121 -0.62 -1.40 10.69
N THR A 122 -0.69 -1.48 9.35
CA THR A 122 0.41 -2.05 8.55
C THR A 122 1.71 -1.27 8.75
N VAL A 123 1.64 0.06 8.76
CA VAL A 123 2.80 0.95 8.92
C VAL A 123 3.36 0.86 10.34
N THR A 124 2.49 0.92 11.36
CA THR A 124 2.93 0.80 12.77
C THR A 124 3.52 -0.58 13.07
N GLY A 125 2.96 -1.64 12.47
CA GLY A 125 3.50 -3.00 12.55
C GLY A 125 4.91 -3.12 11.98
N TRP A 126 5.14 -2.58 10.77
CA TRP A 126 6.48 -2.56 10.17
C TRP A 126 7.49 -1.73 10.97
N ILE A 127 7.07 -0.57 11.50
CA ILE A 127 7.93 0.24 12.40
C ILE A 127 8.31 -0.58 13.65
N ALA A 128 7.35 -1.23 14.29
CA ALA A 128 7.59 -2.02 15.49
C ALA A 128 8.53 -3.21 15.22
N LEU A 129 8.31 -3.94 14.12
CA LEU A 129 9.19 -5.03 13.68
C LEU A 129 10.62 -4.54 13.44
N SER A 130 10.80 -3.42 12.73
CA SER A 130 12.12 -2.85 12.45
C SER A 130 12.90 -2.45 13.72
N ARG A 131 12.19 -2.20 14.83
CA ARG A 131 12.76 -1.84 16.13
C ARG A 131 12.83 -3.01 17.11
N GLY A 132 12.43 -4.22 16.70
CA GLY A 132 12.36 -5.39 17.58
C GLY A 132 11.28 -5.32 18.66
N GLN A 133 10.29 -4.43 18.51
CA GLN A 133 9.22 -4.20 19.48
C GLN A 133 8.08 -5.22 19.28
N LYS A 134 8.27 -6.44 19.77
CA LYS A 134 7.38 -7.58 19.51
C LYS A 134 5.93 -7.36 19.93
N ASP A 135 5.71 -6.82 21.13
CA ASP A 135 4.36 -6.59 21.66
C ASP A 135 3.61 -5.53 20.84
N ALA A 136 4.29 -4.43 20.48
CA ALA A 136 3.73 -3.39 19.65
C ALA A 136 3.39 -3.89 18.22
N ALA A 137 4.23 -4.77 17.66
CA ALA A 137 3.95 -5.42 16.39
C ALA A 137 2.71 -6.33 16.50
N LEU A 138 2.57 -7.07 17.60
CA LEU A 138 1.43 -7.95 17.86
C LEU A 138 0.12 -7.16 18.00
N ASP A 139 0.15 -6.01 18.67
CA ASP A 139 -1.01 -5.12 18.80
C ASP A 139 -1.41 -4.50 17.46
N ALA A 140 -0.44 -4.08 16.65
CA ALA A 140 -0.68 -3.62 15.29
C ALA A 140 -1.31 -4.71 14.42
N TYR A 141 -0.81 -5.95 14.51
CA TYR A 141 -1.40 -7.11 13.84
C TYR A 141 -2.85 -7.38 14.27
N ARG A 142 -3.14 -7.36 15.58
CA ARG A 142 -4.52 -7.55 16.08
C ARG A 142 -5.47 -6.48 15.54
N LEU A 143 -5.01 -5.23 15.52
CA LEU A 143 -5.78 -4.12 14.96
C LEU A 143 -6.01 -4.29 13.46
N LEU A 144 -4.97 -4.65 12.71
CA LEU A 144 -5.05 -4.95 11.27
C LEU A 144 -6.11 -6.03 10.99
N VAL A 145 -6.02 -7.18 11.67
CA VAL A 145 -6.96 -8.30 11.48
C VAL A 145 -8.39 -7.89 11.82
N SER A 146 -8.58 -7.11 12.89
CA SER A 146 -9.88 -6.59 13.27
C SER A 146 -10.48 -5.69 12.18
N GLN A 147 -9.69 -4.76 11.63
CA GLN A 147 -10.11 -3.87 10.55
C GLN A 147 -10.45 -4.65 9.27
N TYR A 148 -9.61 -5.61 8.87
CA TYR A 148 -9.83 -6.42 7.68
C TYR A 148 -11.08 -7.31 7.78
N ARG A 149 -11.31 -7.93 8.94
CA ARG A 149 -12.54 -8.72 9.16
C ARG A 149 -13.79 -7.86 9.12
N LYS A 150 -13.72 -6.64 9.67
CA LYS A 150 -14.83 -5.68 9.61
C LYS A 150 -15.14 -5.25 8.18
N ALA A 151 -14.11 -4.99 7.38
CA ALA A 151 -14.25 -4.55 5.99
C ALA A 151 -14.75 -5.66 5.06
N THR A 152 -14.13 -6.84 5.12
CA THR A 152 -14.42 -7.95 4.18
C THR A 152 -15.58 -8.83 4.61
N ARG A 153 -15.91 -8.85 5.91
CA ARG A 153 -16.83 -9.82 6.55
C ARG A 153 -16.46 -11.29 6.29
N LYS A 154 -15.27 -11.58 5.77
CA LYS A 154 -14.80 -12.94 5.49
C LYS A 154 -14.25 -13.59 6.76
N ARG A 155 -14.53 -14.89 6.91
CA ARG A 155 -14.01 -15.70 8.03
C ARG A 155 -12.52 -16.03 7.86
N LYS A 156 -12.08 -16.24 6.62
CA LYS A 156 -10.68 -16.49 6.27
C LYS A 156 -9.90 -15.18 6.21
N LEU A 157 -8.65 -15.21 6.65
CA LEU A 157 -7.76 -14.04 6.67
C LEU A 157 -6.99 -13.96 5.34
N HIS A 158 -7.63 -13.35 4.35
CA HIS A 158 -7.01 -13.07 3.05
C HIS A 158 -6.53 -11.63 3.07
N LEU A 159 -5.28 -11.44 3.52
CA LEU A 159 -4.63 -10.15 3.58
C LEU A 159 -3.87 -9.89 2.27
N PRO A 160 -3.82 -8.65 1.78
CA PRO A 160 -2.95 -8.28 0.67
C PRO A 160 -1.48 -8.60 0.98
N PRO A 161 -0.60 -8.66 -0.04
CA PRO A 161 0.74 -9.22 0.11
C PRO A 161 1.60 -8.58 1.23
N LEU A 162 1.70 -7.24 1.28
CA LEU A 162 2.49 -6.55 2.29
C LEU A 162 1.95 -6.73 3.73
N PRO A 163 0.64 -6.50 4.00
CA PRO A 163 0.04 -6.84 5.29
C PRO A 163 0.22 -8.32 5.68
N SER A 164 0.15 -9.25 4.71
CA SER A 164 0.40 -10.69 4.92
C SER A 164 1.83 -10.96 5.40
N MET A 165 2.83 -10.35 4.75
CA MET A 165 4.24 -10.48 5.16
C MET A 165 4.47 -9.93 6.57
N MET A 166 3.94 -8.75 6.87
CA MET A 166 4.03 -8.13 8.20
C MET A 166 3.41 -9.02 9.28
N ALA A 167 2.21 -9.56 9.01
CA ALA A 167 1.51 -10.46 9.92
C ALA A 167 2.33 -11.74 10.16
N ALA A 168 2.85 -12.37 9.11
CA ALA A 168 3.65 -13.58 9.23
C ALA A 168 4.91 -13.36 10.08
N LEU A 169 5.66 -12.28 9.82
CA LEU A 169 6.85 -11.92 10.60
C LEU A 169 6.53 -11.64 12.07
N THR A 170 5.42 -10.95 12.33
CA THR A 170 4.95 -10.66 13.69
C THR A 170 4.61 -11.94 14.45
N LEU A 171 3.85 -12.85 13.83
CA LEU A 171 3.45 -14.11 14.44
C LEU A 171 4.66 -15.04 14.67
N LEU A 172 5.60 -15.06 13.73
CA LEU A 172 6.87 -15.78 13.88
C LEU A 172 7.67 -15.22 15.05
N ALA A 173 7.84 -13.90 15.17
CA ALA A 173 8.66 -13.29 16.23
C ALA A 173 8.15 -13.56 17.66
N ASN A 174 6.85 -13.84 17.81
CA ASN A 174 6.17 -14.10 19.09
C ASN A 174 6.04 -15.60 19.43
N HIS A 175 6.29 -16.51 18.49
CA HIS A 175 6.40 -17.98 18.69
C HIS A 175 5.38 -18.64 19.64
N GLU A 176 4.08 -18.41 19.45
CA GLU A 176 3.05 -19.16 20.18
C GLU A 176 2.47 -20.32 19.33
N PRO A 177 2.25 -21.51 19.92
CA PRO A 177 1.66 -22.65 19.20
C PRO A 177 0.32 -22.33 18.52
N ALA A 178 -0.48 -21.45 19.14
CA ALA A 178 -1.77 -21.01 18.64
C ALA A 178 -1.67 -20.31 17.26
N TYR A 179 -0.52 -19.71 16.92
CA TYR A 179 -0.32 -19.00 15.66
C TYR A 179 0.01 -19.90 14.47
N THR A 180 0.32 -21.18 14.71
CA THR A 180 0.71 -22.14 13.67
C THR A 180 -0.36 -22.29 12.58
N ALA A 181 -1.64 -22.30 12.97
CA ALA A 181 -2.74 -22.43 12.02
C ALA A 181 -2.85 -21.19 11.11
N THR A 182 -2.75 -20.00 11.69
CA THR A 182 -2.81 -18.73 10.94
C THR A 182 -1.59 -18.55 10.04
N LEU A 183 -0.39 -18.91 10.49
CA LEU A 183 0.81 -18.90 9.66
C LEU A 183 0.66 -19.81 8.43
N ARG A 184 0.05 -20.99 8.59
CA ARG A 184 -0.22 -21.90 7.47
C ARG A 184 -1.24 -21.32 6.48
N GLU A 185 -2.28 -20.67 6.99
CA GLU A 185 -3.29 -20.00 6.16
C GLU A 185 -2.67 -18.87 5.33
N LEU A 186 -1.89 -17.99 5.96
CA LEU A 186 -1.16 -16.91 5.28
C LEU A 186 -0.21 -17.45 4.20
N ALA A 187 0.54 -18.52 4.52
CA ALA A 187 1.46 -19.12 3.57
C ALA A 187 0.74 -19.77 2.37
N HIS A 188 -0.39 -20.46 2.58
CA HIS A 188 -1.17 -21.02 1.49
C HIS A 188 -1.70 -19.92 0.56
N HIS A 189 -2.24 -18.85 1.14
CA HIS A 189 -2.79 -17.75 0.36
C HIS A 189 -1.71 -17.08 -0.50
N ALA A 190 -0.52 -16.85 0.05
CA ALA A 190 0.62 -16.29 -0.69
C ALA A 190 1.09 -17.18 -1.85
N ILE A 191 0.93 -18.51 -1.75
CA ILE A 191 1.26 -19.46 -2.83
C ILE A 191 0.17 -19.50 -3.90
N GLU A 192 -1.10 -19.33 -3.51
CA GLU A 192 -2.22 -19.32 -4.46
C GLU A 192 -2.30 -18.03 -5.28
N GLU A 193 -1.83 -16.89 -4.74
CA GLU A 193 -1.87 -15.57 -5.40
C GLU A 193 -0.52 -15.10 -5.99
N GLY A 194 0.60 -15.79 -5.72
CA GLY A 194 1.93 -15.46 -6.23
C GLY A 194 2.31 -16.20 -7.50
#